data_AF-A0A485BVL1-F1
#
_entry.id   AF-A0A485BVL1-F1
#
_cell.length_a   1.000
_cell.length_b   1.000
_cell.length_c   1.000
_cell.angle_alpha   90.00
_cell.angle_beta   90.00
_cell.angle_gamma   90.00
#
_symmetry.space_group_name_H-M   'P 1'
#
loop_
_entity.id
_entity.type
_entity.pdbx_description
1 polymer ?
#
loop_
_entity_poly.entity_id
_entity_poly.type
_entity_poly.pdbx_seq_one_letter_code
_entity_poly.pdbx_strand_id
1 'polypeptide(L)'
;MSRRRCYLPKPARCIVCWALSPVANGCATTPAIRCTLDVLVVDEASMIDLPMMARLIDALPEHGRVIFLGDRDQLASVEAGAVLGDICAWVNAGYTAGRAAQLERLTGHPVPAGESDVAGALRDSLCLLQKSYRFGSHSGIGSLARAVNNGDRHGVRATLRQAFEDIVLHPLSTTEEYEAMLEQSQAGYGRYLQLLRERAEPEALIAAFGEFQLLCALRDGPYGVSGVNEQLEQMLNRRRAITLPRHSRWYEGRPVMISRNDSALGAV
;
A
#
# COMPACT_ATOMS: atom_id res chain seq x y z
N MET A 1 4.77 -20.86 40.12
CA MET A 1 4.66 -21.00 38.64
C MET A 1 3.45 -20.20 38.17
N SER A 2 3.64 -18.92 37.84
CA SER A 2 2.57 -18.05 37.34
C SER A 2 2.41 -18.27 35.83
N ARG A 3 1.26 -18.78 35.40
CA ARG A 3 0.91 -18.97 33.99
C ARG A 3 0.77 -17.57 33.36
N ARG A 4 1.74 -17.16 32.53
CA ARG A 4 1.57 -16.00 31.64
C ARG A 4 0.42 -16.33 30.68
N ARG A 5 -0.72 -15.66 30.85
CA ARG A 5 -1.80 -15.67 29.85
C ARG A 5 -1.22 -15.08 28.56
N CYS A 6 -1.12 -15.90 27.52
CA CYS A 6 -1.02 -15.39 26.15
C CYS A 6 -2.28 -14.57 25.89
N TYR A 7 -2.18 -13.25 25.96
CA TYR A 7 -3.19 -12.37 25.40
C TYR A 7 -3.15 -12.58 23.88
N LEU A 8 -4.25 -13.08 23.33
CA LEU A 8 -4.51 -13.04 21.88
C LEU A 8 -4.32 -11.59 21.40
N PRO A 9 -3.72 -11.36 20.22
CA PRO A 9 -3.64 -10.01 19.67
C PRO A 9 -5.06 -9.46 19.54
N LYS A 10 -5.31 -8.28 20.11
CA LYS A 10 -6.49 -7.47 19.78
C LYS A 10 -6.50 -7.25 18.25
N PRO A 11 -7.67 -7.06 17.61
CA PRO A 11 -7.72 -6.79 16.17
C PRO A 11 -6.82 -5.60 15.84
N ALA A 12 -6.14 -5.68 14.69
CA ALA A 12 -5.33 -4.57 14.17
C ALA A 12 -6.19 -3.30 14.11
N ARG A 13 -5.59 -2.16 14.45
CA ARG A 13 -6.26 -0.85 14.46
C ARG A 13 -5.46 0.14 13.65
N CYS A 14 -6.16 1.09 13.04
CA CYS A 14 -5.51 2.23 12.40
C CYS A 14 -4.60 2.94 13.42
N ILE A 15 -3.39 3.30 12.99
CA ILE A 15 -2.40 4.00 13.81
C ILE A 15 -2.95 5.33 14.37
N VAL A 16 -3.84 6.01 13.64
CA VAL A 16 -4.54 7.20 14.11
C VAL A 16 -5.43 6.87 15.32
N CYS A 17 -6.23 5.81 15.26
CA CYS A 17 -7.02 5.37 16.42
C CYS A 17 -6.16 4.98 17.62
N TRP A 18 -4.89 4.61 17.39
CA TRP A 18 -3.95 4.21 18.43
C TRP A 18 -3.16 5.41 19.00
N ALA A 19 -2.66 6.31 18.16
CA ALA A 19 -1.83 7.47 18.53
C ALA A 19 -2.62 8.76 18.85
N LEU A 20 -3.89 8.85 18.39
CA LEU A 20 -4.74 10.04 18.49
C LEU A 20 -6.06 9.79 19.23
N SER A 21 -6.21 8.69 19.99
CA SER A 21 -7.45 8.43 20.76
C SER A 21 -7.83 9.68 21.57
N PRO A 22 -8.99 10.33 21.29
CA PRO A 22 -9.34 11.60 21.88
C PRO A 22 -9.82 11.38 23.31
N VAL A 23 -9.00 11.74 24.29
CA VAL A 23 -9.56 12.36 25.49
C VAL A 23 -9.79 13.82 25.11
N ALA A 24 -11.07 14.14 24.88
CA ALA A 24 -11.70 15.46 24.91
C ALA A 24 -10.91 16.68 24.40
N ASN A 25 -11.51 17.40 23.44
CA ASN A 25 -11.28 18.83 23.25
C ASN A 25 -11.29 19.56 24.61
N GLY A 26 -10.12 19.97 25.09
CA GLY A 26 -10.03 20.80 26.29
C GLY A 26 -8.73 20.63 27.08
N CYS A 27 -7.76 21.49 26.78
CA CYS A 27 -6.73 22.01 27.67
C CYS A 27 -5.74 21.02 28.36
N ALA A 28 -4.45 21.34 28.19
CA ALA A 28 -3.32 21.08 29.08
C ALA A 28 -2.88 19.62 29.33
N THR A 29 -1.64 19.32 28.87
CA THR A 29 -0.70 18.38 29.52
C THR A 29 -1.33 17.11 30.09
N THR A 30 -1.69 16.16 29.23
CA THR A 30 -2.09 14.81 29.68
C THR A 30 -0.95 13.84 29.35
N PRO A 31 -0.42 13.09 30.34
CA PRO A 31 0.66 12.15 30.11
C PRO A 31 0.19 11.07 29.13
N ALA A 32 1.04 10.77 28.15
CA ALA A 32 0.82 9.76 27.12
C ALA A 32 0.21 8.50 27.75
N ILE A 33 -0.85 7.98 27.12
CA ILE A 33 -1.41 6.67 27.45
C ILE A 33 -0.28 5.66 27.23
N ARG A 34 0.48 5.34 28.29
CA ARG A 34 1.54 4.33 28.23
C ARG A 34 0.85 3.01 27.94
N CYS A 35 0.96 2.55 26.71
CA CYS A 35 0.30 1.33 26.28
C CYS A 35 0.89 0.14 27.04
N THR A 36 0.02 -0.73 27.57
CA THR A 36 0.40 -1.99 28.22
C THR A 36 0.62 -3.07 27.17
N LEU A 37 1.60 -2.87 26.29
CA LEU A 37 1.97 -3.82 25.26
C LEU A 37 3.47 -4.10 25.26
N ASP A 38 3.81 -5.38 25.11
CA ASP A 38 5.18 -5.86 25.02
C ASP A 38 5.76 -5.73 23.61
N VAL A 39 4.88 -5.82 22.59
CA VAL A 39 5.24 -5.78 21.16
C VAL A 39 4.15 -5.02 20.39
N LEU A 40 4.56 -4.04 19.59
CA LEU A 40 3.75 -3.35 18.59
C LEU A 40 4.27 -3.72 17.19
N VAL A 41 3.38 -4.13 16.30
CA VAL A 41 3.70 -4.31 14.87
C VAL A 41 2.94 -3.26 14.09
N VAL A 42 3.66 -2.50 13.29
CA VAL A 42 3.13 -1.41 12.46
C VAL A 42 3.35 -1.79 11.02
N ASP A 43 2.26 -2.01 10.29
CA ASP A 43 2.28 -2.31 8.86
C ASP A 43 2.11 -1.03 8.02
N GLU A 44 2.56 -1.07 6.76
CA GLU A 44 2.56 0.07 5.84
C GLU A 44 3.24 1.33 6.42
N ALA A 45 4.37 1.13 7.11
CA ALA A 45 5.11 2.19 7.81
C ALA A 45 5.68 3.27 6.86
N SER A 46 5.73 3.01 5.55
CA SER A 46 6.08 3.96 4.50
C SER A 46 5.14 5.17 4.44
N MET A 47 3.88 5.00 4.86
CA MET A 47 2.88 6.06 4.91
C MET A 47 2.96 6.93 6.18
N ILE A 48 3.79 6.56 7.16
CA ILE A 48 3.91 7.29 8.43
C ILE A 48 4.78 8.53 8.25
N ASP A 49 4.22 9.68 8.60
CA ASP A 49 4.89 10.97 8.65
C ASP A 49 5.68 11.17 9.96
N LEU A 50 6.57 12.15 9.96
CA LEU A 50 7.44 12.43 11.11
C LEU A 50 6.65 12.78 12.40
N PRO A 51 5.64 13.67 12.38
CA PRO A 51 4.80 13.93 13.55
C PRO A 51 4.14 12.68 14.14
N MET A 52 3.56 11.81 13.31
CA MET A 52 2.92 10.57 13.78
C MET A 52 3.94 9.59 14.37
N MET A 53 5.12 9.45 13.74
CA MET A 53 6.20 8.61 14.26
C MET A 53 6.65 9.09 15.65
N ALA A 54 6.85 10.40 15.84
CA ALA A 54 7.26 10.96 17.13
C ALA A 54 6.23 10.64 18.23
N ARG A 55 4.95 10.86 17.95
CA ARG A 55 3.86 10.53 18.88
C ARG A 55 3.77 9.03 19.17
N LEU A 56 4.03 8.20 18.18
CA LEU A 56 4.04 6.75 18.36
C LEU A 56 5.16 6.33 19.30
N ILE A 57 6.36 6.88 19.11
CA ILE A 57 7.52 6.55 19.95
C ILE A 57 7.30 7.03 21.39
N ASP A 58 6.78 8.25 21.59
CA ASP A 58 6.48 8.80 22.92
C ASP A 58 5.43 7.99 23.70
N ALA A 59 4.53 7.29 23.00
CA ALA A 59 3.48 6.48 23.61
C ALA A 59 3.95 5.07 24.03
N LEU A 60 5.13 4.62 23.56
CA LEU A 60 5.65 3.30 23.86
C LEU A 60 6.21 3.21 25.28
N PRO A 61 5.97 2.10 25.99
CA PRO A 61 6.66 1.85 27.25
C PRO A 61 8.14 1.53 27.00
N GLU A 62 9.02 1.79 27.97
CA GLU A 62 10.47 1.53 27.88
C GLU A 62 10.83 0.05 27.60
N HIS A 63 9.96 -0.89 27.99
CA HIS A 63 10.12 -2.32 27.71
C HIS A 63 9.48 -2.76 26.38
N GLY A 64 8.75 -1.88 25.71
CA GLY A 64 8.00 -2.16 24.50
C GLY A 64 8.94 -2.36 23.32
N ARG A 65 8.65 -3.38 22.49
CA ARG A 65 9.34 -3.61 21.22
C ARG A 65 8.45 -3.19 20.07
N VAL A 66 9.03 -2.59 19.03
CA VAL A 66 8.28 -2.22 17.82
C VAL A 66 8.91 -2.85 16.59
N ILE A 67 8.06 -3.34 15.70
CA ILE A 67 8.46 -3.86 14.39
C ILE A 67 7.71 -3.04 13.35
N PHE A 68 8.45 -2.28 12.55
CA PHE A 68 7.92 -1.58 11.39
C PHE A 68 8.06 -2.46 10.15
N LEU A 69 6.96 -2.58 9.40
CA LEU A 69 6.91 -3.25 8.11
C LEU A 69 6.51 -2.20 7.08
N GLY A 70 7.22 -2.16 5.96
CA GLY A 70 6.95 -1.21 4.89
C GLY A 70 7.92 -1.41 3.73
N ASP A 71 7.55 -0.84 2.59
CA ASP A 71 8.39 -0.81 1.40
C ASP A 71 9.16 0.51 1.34
N ARG A 72 10.47 0.42 1.12
CA ARG A 72 11.36 1.59 1.00
C ARG A 72 11.10 2.34 -0.30
N ASP A 73 10.71 1.63 -1.36
CA ASP A 73 10.62 2.18 -2.71
C ASP A 73 9.16 2.60 -3.06
N GLN A 74 8.23 2.50 -2.10
CA GLN A 74 6.84 2.97 -2.24
C GLN A 74 6.77 4.50 -2.18
N LEU A 75 5.67 5.07 -2.68
CA LEU A 75 5.40 6.51 -2.56
C LEU A 75 5.47 6.92 -1.09
N ALA A 76 6.31 7.92 -0.79
CA ALA A 76 6.47 8.46 0.55
C ALA A 76 5.15 9.08 1.05
N SER A 77 5.06 9.24 2.38
CA SER A 77 3.94 9.95 3.01
C SER A 77 3.66 11.29 2.32
N VAL A 78 2.36 11.62 2.20
CA VAL A 78 1.87 12.87 1.61
C VAL A 78 2.26 14.08 2.46
N GLU A 79 2.54 13.86 3.75
CA GLU A 79 2.96 14.88 4.70
C GLU A 79 4.50 14.97 4.83
N ALA A 80 5.00 16.04 5.46
CA ALA A 80 6.43 16.32 5.49
C ALA A 80 7.22 15.26 6.29
N GLY A 81 8.22 14.68 5.64
CA GLY A 81 9.23 13.81 6.27
C GLY A 81 9.05 12.34 5.92
N ALA A 82 9.90 11.83 5.03
CA ALA A 82 9.95 10.42 4.65
C ALA A 82 10.81 9.63 5.66
N VAL A 83 10.28 9.42 6.87
CA VAL A 83 11.04 8.81 7.98
C VAL A 83 11.59 7.43 7.61
N LEU A 84 10.75 6.56 7.05
CA LEU A 84 11.16 5.20 6.70
C LEU A 84 12.22 5.18 5.60
N GLY A 85 12.11 6.07 4.60
CA GLY A 85 13.08 6.19 3.52
C GLY A 85 14.47 6.56 4.04
N ASP A 86 14.55 7.56 4.92
CA ASP A 86 15.80 8.04 5.50
C ASP A 86 16.44 6.99 6.42
N ILE A 87 15.63 6.27 7.21
CA ILE A 87 16.08 5.16 8.05
C ILE A 87 16.63 4.02 7.19
N CYS A 88 15.87 3.60 6.18
CA CYS A 88 16.22 2.50 5.30
C CYS A 88 17.41 2.81 4.37
N ALA A 89 17.81 4.07 4.19
CA ALA A 89 19.01 4.43 3.44
C ALA A 89 20.28 3.76 4.02
N TRP A 90 20.32 3.56 5.33
CA TRP A 90 21.44 2.92 6.03
C TRP A 90 21.54 1.41 5.81
N VAL A 91 20.51 0.76 5.26
CA VAL A 91 20.52 -0.70 5.04
C VAL A 91 21.59 -1.11 4.02
N ASN A 92 21.94 -0.21 3.09
CA ASN A 92 22.97 -0.45 2.08
C ASN A 92 24.38 -0.53 2.70
N ALA A 93 24.58 0.01 3.91
CA ALA A 93 25.84 -0.11 4.64
C ALA A 93 26.02 -1.49 5.31
N GLY A 94 25.01 -2.38 5.25
CA GLY A 94 25.05 -3.72 5.84
C GLY A 94 25.07 -3.74 7.36
N TYR A 95 25.07 -4.93 7.95
CA TYR A 95 25.16 -5.14 9.40
C TYR A 95 26.56 -4.85 9.94
N THR A 96 26.69 -4.60 11.25
CA THR A 96 28.01 -4.62 11.91
C THR A 96 28.60 -6.03 11.88
N ALA A 97 29.93 -6.15 11.97
CA ALA A 97 30.60 -7.46 11.96
C ALA A 97 30.12 -8.37 13.11
N GLY A 98 29.93 -7.81 14.30
CA GLY A 98 29.42 -8.55 15.45
C GLY A 98 27.99 -9.07 15.23
N ARG A 99 27.12 -8.26 14.63
CA ARG A 99 25.74 -8.63 14.32
C ARG A 99 25.66 -9.65 13.20
N ALA A 100 26.44 -9.48 12.13
CA ALA A 100 26.52 -10.44 11.03
C ALA A 100 26.91 -11.84 11.54
N ALA A 101 27.96 -11.93 12.36
CA ALA A 101 28.39 -13.19 12.99
C ALA A 101 27.32 -13.76 13.93
N GLN A 102 26.57 -12.92 14.64
CA GLN A 102 25.44 -13.38 15.45
C GLN A 102 24.31 -13.95 14.58
N LEU A 103 23.94 -13.26 13.51
CA LEU A 103 22.88 -13.70 12.59
C LEU A 103 23.28 -15.00 11.90
N GLU A 104 24.53 -15.14 11.46
CA GLU A 104 25.03 -16.39 10.87
C GLU A 104 24.92 -17.58 11.83
N ARG A 105 25.23 -17.39 13.12
CA ARG A 105 25.02 -18.43 14.14
C ARG A 105 23.54 -18.78 14.34
N LEU A 106 22.64 -17.80 14.20
CA LEU A 106 21.20 -18.00 14.42
C LEU A 106 20.51 -18.63 13.20
N THR A 107 20.91 -18.25 11.99
CA THR A 107 20.29 -18.69 10.74
C THR A 107 20.98 -19.91 10.12
N GLY A 108 22.24 -20.16 10.47
CA GLY A 108 23.09 -21.16 9.83
C GLY A 108 23.56 -20.76 8.42
N HIS A 109 23.38 -19.50 8.03
CA HIS A 109 23.74 -18.99 6.70
C HIS A 109 24.70 -17.81 6.80
N PRO A 110 25.69 -17.69 5.89
CA PRO A 110 26.61 -16.57 5.90
C PRO A 110 25.86 -15.26 5.65
N VAL A 111 26.04 -14.28 6.55
CA VAL A 111 25.47 -12.94 6.43
C VAL A 111 26.60 -11.94 6.18
N PRO A 112 26.55 -11.14 5.10
CA PRO A 112 27.61 -10.18 4.80
C PRO A 112 27.68 -9.09 5.87
N ALA A 113 28.89 -8.80 6.34
CA ALA A 113 29.17 -7.67 7.22
C ALA A 113 29.53 -6.43 6.39
N GLY A 114 29.06 -5.27 6.82
CA GLY A 114 29.49 -3.98 6.29
C GLY A 114 30.87 -3.57 6.80
N GLU A 115 31.54 -2.68 6.07
CA GLU A 115 32.93 -2.26 6.35
C GLU A 115 33.05 -1.19 7.45
N SER A 116 31.95 -0.53 7.81
CA SER A 116 31.92 0.59 8.76
C SER A 116 31.22 0.18 10.07
N ASP A 117 31.53 0.88 11.16
CA ASP A 117 30.81 0.82 12.46
C ASP A 117 29.89 2.04 12.69
N VAL A 118 29.81 2.96 11.74
CA VAL A 118 28.93 4.13 11.83
C VAL A 118 27.48 3.67 11.91
N ALA A 119 26.72 4.27 12.84
CA ALA A 119 25.30 3.98 13.08
C ALA A 119 24.98 2.49 13.33
N GLY A 120 25.88 1.75 14.00
CA GLY A 120 25.74 0.31 14.22
C GLY A 120 24.40 -0.12 14.83
N ALA A 121 23.90 0.59 15.85
CA ALA A 121 22.61 0.27 16.48
C ALA A 121 21.42 0.37 15.51
N LEU A 122 21.45 1.35 14.60
CA LEU A 122 20.43 1.52 13.57
C LEU A 122 20.53 0.39 12.55
N ARG A 123 21.72 0.18 11.97
CA ARG A 123 21.97 -0.83 10.94
C ARG A 123 21.64 -2.24 11.40
N ASP A 124 21.96 -2.56 12.66
CA ASP A 124 21.71 -3.87 13.25
C ASP A 124 20.22 -4.16 13.52
N SER A 125 19.40 -3.12 13.42
CA SER A 125 17.94 -3.15 13.55
C SER A 125 17.20 -3.12 12.20
N LEU A 126 17.92 -3.04 11.07
CA LEU A 126 17.34 -2.97 9.73
C LEU A 126 17.50 -4.30 8.99
N CYS A 127 16.44 -4.76 8.35
CA CYS A 127 16.45 -5.96 7.52
C CYS A 127 15.69 -5.70 6.21
N LEU A 128 16.38 -5.81 5.07
CA LEU A 128 15.77 -5.67 3.74
C LEU A 128 15.54 -7.04 3.11
N LEU A 129 14.28 -7.35 2.79
CA LEU A 129 13.90 -8.57 2.09
C LEU A 129 13.97 -8.35 0.57
N GLN A 130 14.92 -9.02 -0.08
CA GLN A 130 15.19 -8.81 -1.52
C GLN A 130 14.40 -9.74 -2.45
N LYS A 131 13.85 -10.84 -1.91
CA LYS A 131 13.18 -11.86 -2.71
C LYS A 131 11.67 -11.69 -2.66
N SER A 132 11.08 -11.38 -3.82
CA SER A 132 9.63 -11.46 -4.00
C SER A 132 9.23 -12.88 -4.38
N TYR A 133 8.24 -13.42 -3.67
CA TYR A 133 7.62 -14.71 -3.97
C TYR A 133 6.31 -14.56 -4.76
N ARG A 134 5.79 -13.34 -4.87
CA ARG A 134 4.53 -13.04 -5.56
C ARG A 134 4.66 -13.11 -7.08
N PHE A 135 5.84 -12.76 -7.59
CA PHE A 135 6.13 -12.72 -9.02
C PHE A 135 7.21 -13.74 -9.36
N GLY A 136 6.98 -14.54 -10.40
CA GLY A 136 8.00 -15.42 -10.94
C GLY A 136 9.21 -14.62 -11.48
N SER A 137 10.36 -15.27 -11.59
CA SER A 137 11.57 -14.65 -12.16
C SER A 137 11.41 -14.16 -13.60
N HIS A 138 10.37 -14.60 -14.30
CA HIS A 138 10.05 -14.29 -15.69
C HIS A 138 8.82 -13.35 -15.84
N SER A 139 8.30 -12.82 -14.73
CA SER A 139 7.18 -11.86 -14.72
C SER A 139 7.63 -10.49 -15.23
N GLY A 140 6.91 -9.94 -16.21
CA GLY A 140 7.16 -8.61 -16.74
C GLY A 140 6.87 -7.52 -15.70
N ILE A 141 5.89 -7.73 -14.82
CA ILE A 141 5.61 -6.81 -13.69
C ILE A 141 6.82 -6.73 -12.76
N GLY A 142 7.40 -7.88 -12.38
CA GLY A 142 8.58 -7.91 -11.52
C GLY A 142 9.82 -7.28 -12.16
N SER A 143 10.03 -7.50 -13.47
CA SER A 143 11.09 -6.86 -14.24
C SER A 143 10.91 -5.35 -14.30
N LEU A 144 9.70 -4.88 -14.61
CA LEU A 144 9.38 -3.46 -14.70
C LEU A 144 9.56 -2.76 -13.35
N ALA A 145 9.03 -3.33 -12.26
CA ALA A 145 9.15 -2.78 -10.92
C ALA A 145 10.63 -2.61 -10.52
N ARG A 146 11.47 -3.63 -10.78
CA ARG A 146 12.92 -3.54 -10.49
C ARG A 146 13.60 -2.46 -11.32
N ALA A 147 13.26 -2.34 -12.61
CA ALA A 147 13.83 -1.31 -13.48
C ALA A 147 13.44 0.10 -13.01
N VAL A 148 12.20 0.29 -12.56
CA VAL A 148 11.71 1.56 -11.97
C VAL A 148 12.46 1.88 -10.68
N ASN A 149 12.58 0.94 -9.73
CA ASN A 149 13.25 1.16 -8.45
C ASN A 149 14.74 1.49 -8.62
N ASN A 150 15.39 0.93 -9.64
CA ASN A 150 16.79 1.21 -9.97
C ASN A 150 16.98 2.50 -10.79
N GLY A 151 15.90 3.18 -11.21
CA GLY A 151 15.96 4.32 -12.13
C GLY A 151 16.47 3.97 -13.53
N ASP A 152 16.42 2.69 -13.92
CA ASP A 152 16.91 2.20 -15.21
C ASP A 152 15.89 2.45 -16.32
N ARG A 153 15.99 3.65 -16.92
CA ARG A 153 15.15 4.05 -18.07
C ARG A 153 15.29 3.11 -19.27
N HIS A 154 16.45 2.50 -19.48
CA HIS A 154 16.65 1.58 -20.60
C HIS A 154 15.95 0.25 -20.32
N GLY A 155 16.10 -0.29 -19.12
CA GLY A 155 15.41 -1.50 -18.66
C GLY A 155 13.89 -1.36 -18.67
N VAL A 156 13.35 -0.20 -18.27
CA VAL A 156 11.91 0.09 -18.36
C VAL A 156 11.45 0.01 -19.82
N ARG A 157 12.14 0.71 -20.73
CA ARG A 157 11.77 0.70 -22.15
C ARG A 157 11.93 -0.67 -22.81
N ALA A 158 12.94 -1.43 -22.41
CA ALA A 158 13.15 -2.79 -22.90
C ALA A 158 12.01 -3.71 -22.44
N THR A 159 11.65 -3.66 -21.15
CA THR A 159 10.56 -4.47 -20.58
C THR A 159 9.23 -4.15 -21.24
N LEU A 160 8.92 -2.86 -21.47
CA LEU A 160 7.67 -2.45 -22.13
C LEU A 160 7.60 -2.79 -23.64
N ARG A 161 8.74 -3.07 -24.29
CA ARG A 161 8.79 -3.48 -25.70
C ARG A 161 8.75 -5.00 -25.86
N GLN A 162 9.14 -5.74 -24.84
CA GLN A 162 9.14 -7.18 -24.85
C GLN A 162 7.71 -7.69 -24.64
N ALA A 163 7.36 -8.78 -25.32
CA ALA A 163 6.10 -9.47 -25.10
C ALA A 163 6.19 -10.28 -23.81
N PHE A 164 5.37 -9.92 -22.83
CA PHE A 164 5.11 -10.70 -21.63
C PHE A 164 3.64 -11.07 -21.59
N GLU A 165 3.30 -12.14 -20.87
CA GLU A 165 1.89 -12.54 -20.67
C GLU A 165 1.16 -11.65 -19.64
N ASP A 166 1.91 -11.01 -18.74
CA ASP A 166 1.40 -10.26 -17.59
C ASP A 166 1.49 -8.74 -17.72
N ILE A 167 2.10 -8.22 -18.79
CA ILE A 167 2.17 -6.78 -19.05
C ILE A 167 2.09 -6.46 -20.54
N VAL A 168 1.32 -5.43 -20.86
CA VAL A 168 1.17 -4.89 -22.20
C VAL A 168 1.17 -3.36 -22.11
N LEU A 169 1.89 -2.72 -23.03
CA LEU A 169 1.86 -1.26 -23.19
C LEU A 169 0.90 -0.89 -24.32
N HIS A 170 -0.14 -0.13 -23.99
CA HIS A 170 -1.03 0.49 -24.97
C HIS A 170 -0.68 1.98 -25.12
N PRO A 171 -0.38 2.47 -26.34
CA PRO A 171 -0.25 3.91 -26.58
C PRO A 171 -1.59 4.62 -26.36
N LEU A 172 -1.54 5.88 -25.93
CA LEU A 172 -2.71 6.74 -25.69
C LEU A 172 -2.50 8.14 -26.30
N SER A 173 -2.03 8.17 -27.54
CA SER A 173 -1.75 9.41 -28.30
C SER A 173 -2.94 9.89 -29.13
N THR A 174 -3.88 9.01 -29.47
CA THR A 174 -5.06 9.35 -30.28
C THR A 174 -6.38 9.11 -29.54
N THR A 175 -7.45 9.71 -30.06
CA THR A 175 -8.80 9.49 -29.53
C THR A 175 -9.24 8.04 -29.71
N GLU A 176 -8.91 7.39 -30.83
CA GLU A 176 -9.25 5.97 -31.05
C GLU A 176 -8.56 5.06 -30.03
N GLU A 177 -7.31 5.35 -29.69
CA GLU A 177 -6.56 4.62 -28.66
C GLU A 177 -7.17 4.80 -27.26
N TYR A 178 -7.65 6.01 -26.95
CA TYR A 178 -8.38 6.27 -25.70
C TYR A 178 -9.72 5.53 -25.64
N GLU A 179 -10.48 5.49 -26.74
CA GLU A 179 -11.70 4.69 -26.82
C GLU A 179 -11.40 3.20 -26.64
N ALA A 180 -10.35 2.68 -27.27
CA ALA A 180 -9.92 1.28 -27.10
C ALA A 180 -9.56 0.96 -25.64
N MET A 181 -8.90 1.87 -24.92
CA MET A 181 -8.62 1.74 -23.49
C MET A 181 -9.91 1.63 -22.67
N LEU A 182 -10.93 2.46 -22.96
CA LEU A 182 -12.23 2.37 -22.28
C LEU A 182 -12.91 1.03 -22.56
N GLU A 183 -12.87 0.53 -23.80
CA GLU A 183 -13.43 -0.77 -24.17
C GLU A 183 -12.75 -1.93 -23.43
N GLN A 184 -11.41 -1.93 -23.38
CA GLN A 184 -10.64 -2.90 -22.61
C GLN A 184 -10.98 -2.82 -21.12
N SER A 185 -11.15 -1.61 -20.60
CA SER A 185 -11.53 -1.40 -19.20
C SER A 185 -12.91 -1.98 -18.88
N GLN A 186 -13.89 -1.79 -19.78
CA GLN A 186 -15.19 -2.43 -19.65
C GLN A 186 -15.07 -3.96 -19.68
N ALA A 187 -14.24 -4.51 -20.56
CA ALA A 187 -14.01 -5.96 -20.62
C ALA A 187 -13.39 -6.48 -19.31
N GLY A 188 -12.45 -5.73 -18.72
CA GLY A 188 -11.89 -6.02 -17.39
C GLY A 188 -12.96 -6.07 -16.30
N TYR A 189 -13.91 -5.13 -16.29
CA TYR A 189 -15.08 -5.17 -15.40
C TYR A 189 -16.20 -6.11 -15.87
N GLY A 190 -15.99 -6.92 -16.90
CA GLY A 190 -17.04 -7.76 -17.51
C GLY A 190 -17.69 -8.73 -16.51
N ARG A 191 -16.88 -9.39 -15.67
CA ARG A 191 -17.38 -10.29 -14.62
C ARG A 191 -18.23 -9.56 -13.59
N TYR A 192 -17.79 -8.39 -13.14
CA TYR A 192 -18.55 -7.53 -12.22
C TYR A 192 -19.91 -7.13 -12.82
N LEU A 193 -19.92 -6.66 -14.06
CA LEU A 193 -21.13 -6.25 -14.77
C LEU A 193 -22.09 -7.43 -15.04
N GLN A 194 -21.55 -8.63 -15.27
CA GLN A 194 -22.36 -9.83 -15.42
C GLN A 194 -23.06 -10.20 -14.10
N LEU A 195 -22.30 -10.28 -13.00
CA LEU A 195 -22.86 -10.57 -11.68
C LEU A 195 -23.90 -9.53 -11.24
N LEU A 196 -23.71 -8.27 -11.63
CA LEU A 196 -24.68 -7.20 -11.36
C LEU A 196 -26.01 -7.46 -12.07
N ARG A 197 -25.96 -7.88 -13.34
CA ARG A 197 -27.16 -8.22 -14.12
C ARG A 197 -27.87 -9.46 -13.59
N GLU A 198 -27.09 -10.44 -13.13
CA GLU A 198 -27.58 -11.68 -12.51
C GLU A 198 -28.11 -11.46 -11.08
N ARG A 199 -27.93 -10.27 -10.50
CA ARG A 199 -28.27 -9.94 -9.11
C ARG A 199 -27.63 -10.91 -8.12
N ALA A 200 -26.35 -11.20 -8.34
CA ALA A 200 -25.57 -12.04 -7.45
C ALA A 200 -25.41 -11.41 -6.05
N GLU A 201 -24.99 -12.23 -5.09
CA GLU A 201 -24.74 -11.81 -3.72
C GLU A 201 -23.67 -10.69 -3.64
N PRO A 202 -23.82 -9.71 -2.73
CA PRO A 202 -22.89 -8.57 -2.61
C PRO A 202 -21.42 -8.96 -2.42
N GLU A 203 -21.14 -10.06 -1.72
CA GLU A 203 -19.77 -10.54 -1.50
C GLU A 203 -19.09 -10.94 -2.81
N ALA A 204 -19.81 -11.63 -3.70
CA ALA A 204 -19.30 -12.01 -5.01
C ALA A 204 -19.10 -10.79 -5.92
N LEU A 205 -19.97 -9.79 -5.82
CA LEU A 205 -19.82 -8.51 -6.54
C LEU A 205 -18.58 -7.75 -6.10
N ILE A 206 -18.34 -7.63 -4.79
CA ILE A 206 -17.16 -6.95 -4.24
C ILE A 206 -15.89 -7.70 -4.64
N ALA A 207 -15.89 -9.03 -4.54
CA ALA A 207 -14.76 -9.85 -4.97
C ALA A 207 -14.44 -9.66 -6.45
N ALA A 208 -15.46 -9.70 -7.33
CA ALA A 208 -15.29 -9.49 -8.76
C ALA A 208 -14.84 -8.07 -9.10
N PHE A 209 -15.29 -7.06 -8.35
CA PHE A 209 -14.82 -5.68 -8.52
C PHE A 209 -13.32 -5.54 -8.17
N GLY A 210 -12.81 -6.33 -7.22
CA GLY A 210 -11.39 -6.35 -6.84
C GLY A 210 -10.46 -7.01 -7.86
N GLU A 211 -10.97 -7.69 -8.89
CA GLU A 211 -10.16 -8.39 -9.90
C GLU A 211 -9.53 -7.44 -10.92
N PHE A 212 -10.12 -6.26 -11.14
CA PHE A 212 -9.65 -5.28 -12.11
C PHE A 212 -9.76 -3.86 -11.54
N GLN A 213 -8.73 -3.04 -11.72
CA GLN A 213 -8.72 -1.67 -11.23
C GLN A 213 -8.03 -0.74 -12.22
N LEU A 214 -8.58 0.46 -12.41
CA LEU A 214 -7.94 1.54 -13.15
C LEU A 214 -7.23 2.50 -12.19
N LEU A 215 -5.97 2.82 -12.50
CA LEU A 215 -5.15 3.73 -11.72
C LEU A 215 -4.73 4.92 -12.57
N CYS A 216 -5.04 6.12 -12.10
CA CYS A 216 -4.69 7.38 -12.76
C CYS A 216 -3.72 8.17 -11.89
N ALA A 217 -2.68 8.75 -12.50
CA ALA A 217 -1.75 9.62 -11.77
C ALA A 217 -2.35 10.99 -11.42
N LEU A 218 -3.35 11.45 -12.19
CA LEU A 218 -4.00 12.74 -12.03
C LEU A 218 -5.39 12.59 -11.43
N ARG A 219 -5.84 13.60 -10.68
CA ARG A 219 -7.21 13.67 -10.15
C ARG A 219 -8.21 14.15 -11.21
N ASP A 220 -7.84 15.20 -11.93
CA ASP A 220 -8.71 15.89 -12.90
C ASP A 220 -8.13 15.85 -14.32
N GLY A 221 -8.96 16.22 -15.30
CA GLY A 221 -8.62 16.18 -16.72
C GLY A 221 -9.02 14.86 -17.40
N PRO A 222 -8.78 14.75 -18.72
CA PRO A 222 -9.23 13.60 -19.51
C PRO A 222 -8.62 12.26 -19.08
N TYR A 223 -7.37 12.28 -18.59
CA TYR A 223 -6.67 11.11 -18.05
C TYR A 223 -6.70 11.04 -16.51
N GLY A 224 -7.45 11.93 -15.87
CA GLY A 224 -7.60 11.96 -14.41
C GLY A 224 -8.79 11.12 -13.96
N VAL A 225 -8.82 10.78 -12.67
CA VAL A 225 -9.90 10.00 -12.05
C VAL A 225 -11.29 10.54 -12.40
N SER A 226 -11.49 11.86 -12.29
CA SER A 226 -12.77 12.50 -12.60
C SER A 226 -13.19 12.28 -14.05
N GLY A 227 -12.28 12.48 -15.01
CA GLY A 227 -12.56 12.37 -16.44
C GLY A 227 -12.75 10.93 -16.91
N VAL A 228 -11.91 10.01 -16.44
CA VAL A 228 -12.02 8.58 -16.78
C VAL A 228 -13.33 8.00 -16.25
N ASN A 229 -13.71 8.33 -15.02
CA ASN A 229 -14.99 7.88 -14.44
C ASN A 229 -16.18 8.36 -15.28
N GLU A 230 -16.21 9.64 -15.66
CA GLU A 230 -17.29 10.20 -16.47
C GLU A 230 -17.39 9.51 -17.84
N GLN A 231 -16.26 9.36 -18.54
CA GLN A 231 -16.24 8.73 -19.87
C GLN A 231 -16.62 7.25 -19.83
N LEU A 232 -16.15 6.52 -18.81
CA LEU A 232 -16.49 5.12 -18.62
C LEU A 232 -17.98 4.95 -18.30
N GLU A 233 -18.56 5.77 -17.41
CA GLU A 233 -19.99 5.77 -17.09
C GLU A 233 -20.84 6.06 -18.36
N GLN A 234 -20.45 7.06 -19.15
CA GLN A 234 -21.13 7.38 -20.40
C GLN A 234 -21.07 6.22 -21.41
N MET A 235 -19.91 5.56 -21.53
CA MET A 235 -19.75 4.40 -22.41
C MET A 235 -20.62 3.21 -21.96
N LEU A 236 -20.59 2.88 -20.66
CA LEU A 236 -21.38 1.79 -20.09
C LEU A 236 -22.88 2.05 -20.26
N ASN A 237 -23.33 3.29 -20.13
CA ASN A 237 -24.71 3.68 -20.37
C ASN A 237 -25.10 3.55 -21.86
N ARG A 238 -24.25 4.01 -22.80
CA ARG A 238 -24.47 3.84 -24.25
C ARG A 238 -24.63 2.37 -24.63
N ARG A 239 -23.87 1.48 -24.00
CA ARG A 239 -23.91 0.02 -24.21
C ARG A 239 -25.00 -0.70 -23.40
N ARG A 240 -25.84 0.02 -22.66
CA ARG A 240 -26.88 -0.54 -21.78
C ARG A 240 -26.31 -1.54 -20.75
N ALA A 241 -25.06 -1.34 -20.34
CA ALA A 241 -24.45 -2.09 -19.24
C ALA A 241 -24.93 -1.57 -17.89
N ILE A 242 -25.11 -0.25 -17.78
CA ILE A 242 -25.72 0.44 -16.65
C ILE A 242 -26.83 1.37 -17.14
N THR A 243 -27.66 1.85 -16.22
CA THR A 243 -28.67 2.87 -16.51
C THR A 243 -28.38 4.12 -15.68
N LEU A 244 -28.02 5.21 -16.33
CA LEU A 244 -27.79 6.50 -15.67
C LEU A 244 -29.11 7.29 -15.54
N PRO A 245 -29.58 7.59 -14.31
CA PRO A 245 -30.75 8.43 -14.12
C PRO A 245 -30.47 9.88 -14.50
N ARG A 246 -31.46 10.57 -15.07
CA ARG A 246 -31.32 11.98 -15.50
C ARG A 246 -31.13 12.98 -14.34
N HIS A 247 -31.57 12.63 -13.13
CA HIS A 247 -31.61 13.53 -11.98
C HIS A 247 -30.94 12.96 -10.72
N SER A 248 -30.26 11.82 -10.82
CA SER A 248 -29.57 11.20 -9.69
C SER A 248 -28.16 10.83 -10.09
N ARG A 249 -27.21 11.07 -9.19
CA ARG A 249 -25.86 10.53 -9.30
C ARG A 249 -25.81 9.04 -8.95
N TRP A 250 -26.84 8.51 -8.31
CA TRP A 250 -26.86 7.13 -7.85
C TRP A 250 -27.58 6.23 -8.83
N TYR A 251 -26.91 5.15 -9.18
CA TYR A 251 -27.45 4.03 -9.96
C TYR A 251 -27.02 2.71 -9.29
N GLU A 252 -27.79 1.66 -9.53
CA GLU A 252 -27.49 0.32 -9.00
C GLU A 252 -26.15 -0.19 -9.56
N GLY A 253 -25.29 -0.70 -8.68
CA GLY A 253 -23.95 -1.16 -9.06
C GLY A 253 -22.96 -0.03 -9.33
N ARG A 254 -23.17 1.17 -8.79
CA ARG A 254 -22.14 2.21 -8.76
C ARG A 254 -21.12 1.92 -7.64
N PRO A 255 -19.84 1.62 -7.95
CA PRO A 255 -18.81 1.52 -6.93
C PRO A 255 -18.54 2.90 -6.34
N VAL A 256 -18.40 2.98 -5.01
CA VAL A 256 -18.06 4.21 -4.31
C VAL A 256 -16.92 3.98 -3.34
N MET A 257 -16.08 4.99 -3.21
CA MET A 257 -14.97 5.01 -2.27
C MET A 257 -15.30 5.98 -1.13
N ILE A 258 -15.05 5.54 0.09
CA ILE A 258 -15.16 6.38 1.28
C ILE A 258 -13.92 7.29 1.32
N SER A 259 -14.15 8.60 1.36
CA SER A 259 -13.07 9.59 1.32
C SER A 259 -12.52 9.94 2.70
N ARG A 260 -13.24 9.59 3.77
CA ARG A 260 -12.87 9.81 5.16
C ARG A 260 -13.47 8.71 6.03
N ASN A 261 -12.66 8.17 6.93
CA ASN A 261 -13.09 7.14 7.86
C ASN A 261 -14.25 7.64 8.72
N ASP A 262 -15.25 6.80 8.93
CA ASP A 262 -16.38 7.08 9.80
C ASP A 262 -16.45 6.02 10.92
N SER A 263 -16.03 6.44 12.11
CA SER A 263 -16.01 5.59 13.30
C SER A 263 -17.40 5.15 13.77
N ALA A 264 -18.48 5.86 13.40
CA ALA A 264 -19.84 5.50 13.78
C ALA A 264 -20.39 4.35 12.92
N LEU A 265 -19.93 4.25 11.68
CA LEU A 265 -20.33 3.20 10.72
C LEU A 265 -19.35 2.03 10.67
N GLY A 266 -18.23 2.12 11.40
CA GLY A 266 -17.16 1.11 11.35
C GLY A 266 -16.47 1.03 9.99
N ALA A 267 -16.65 2.06 9.15
CA ALA A 267 -16.12 2.11 7.80
C ALA A 267 -14.78 2.86 7.82
N VAL A 268 -13.72 2.13 7.51
CA VAL A 268 -12.34 2.61 7.42
C VAL A 268 -11.93 2.61 5.96
#